data_AF-A0A498L4N3-F1
#
_entry.id   AF-A0A498L4N3-F1
#
_cell.length_a   1.000
_cell.length_b   1.000
_cell.length_c   1.000
_cell.angle_alpha   90.00
_cell.angle_beta   90.00
_cell.angle_gamma   90.00
#
_symmetry.space_group_name_H-M   'P 1'
#
loop_
_entity.id
_entity.type
_entity.pdbx_description
1 polymer ?
#
loop_
_entity_poly.entity_id
_entity_poly.type
_entity_poly.pdbx_seq_one_letter_code
_entity_poly.pdbx_strand_id
1 'polypeptide(L)'
;MAGASPAPPLWYHRDLSRAAAEELLARAGRDGSFLVRDSESVNGAYALCVLPWTEIFPSAQDMCEKIWSNSYKYTTLTKDSGRCMQMWFTGSNPNKKVAEYYLNGAETVAIATGLHVIVLLMMLLH
;
A
#
# COMPACT_ATOMS: atom_id res chain seq x y z
N MET A 1 45.53 -9.58 25.72
CA MET A 1 44.71 -9.45 24.49
C MET A 1 43.25 -9.61 24.91
N ALA A 2 42.48 -8.51 24.99
CA ALA A 2 41.04 -8.60 25.22
C ALA A 2 40.38 -8.89 23.87
N GLY A 3 39.80 -10.08 23.71
CA GLY A 3 39.07 -10.44 22.51
C GLY A 3 37.85 -9.54 22.35
N ALA A 4 37.70 -8.92 21.18
CA ALA A 4 36.49 -8.19 20.85
C ALA A 4 35.31 -9.16 20.86
N SER A 5 34.29 -8.86 21.69
CA SER A 5 33.05 -9.65 21.72
C SER A 5 32.34 -9.49 20.36
N PRO A 6 31.82 -10.58 19.74
CA PRO A 6 31.07 -10.46 18.50
C PRO A 6 29.89 -9.53 18.71
N ALA A 7 29.66 -8.63 17.75
CA ALA A 7 28.48 -7.77 17.78
C ALA A 7 27.22 -8.65 17.90
N PRO A 8 26.25 -8.26 18.75
CA PRO A 8 25.03 -9.05 18.89
C PRO A 8 24.31 -9.15 17.53
N PRO A 9 23.62 -10.27 17.26
CA PRO A 9 22.85 -10.41 16.03
C PRO A 9 21.81 -9.29 15.90
N LEU A 10 21.62 -8.74 14.70
CA LEU A 10 20.68 -7.64 14.42
C LEU A 10 19.21 -7.97 14.76
N TRP A 11 18.88 -9.24 14.98
CA TRP A 11 17.54 -9.71 15.30
C TRP A 11 17.27 -9.82 16.80
N TYR A 12 18.29 -9.72 17.67
CA TYR A 12 18.15 -9.88 19.12
C TYR A 12 18.53 -8.62 19.89
N HIS A 13 17.64 -8.18 20.76
CA HIS A 13 17.80 -6.96 21.56
C HIS A 13 17.51 -7.24 23.04
N ARG A 14 18.56 -7.31 23.87
CA ARG A 14 18.41 -7.53 25.34
C ARG A 14 17.56 -6.45 26.00
N ASP A 15 18.04 -5.21 25.92
CA ASP A 15 17.47 -4.07 26.65
C ASP A 15 16.47 -3.28 25.79
N LEU A 16 15.51 -3.97 25.18
CA LEU A 16 14.48 -3.36 24.34
C LEU A 16 13.10 -3.53 24.98
N SER A 17 12.37 -2.44 25.16
CA SER A 17 10.99 -2.49 25.66
C SER A 17 10.01 -2.94 24.58
N ARG A 18 8.80 -3.36 24.99
CA ARG A 18 7.70 -3.65 24.05
C ARG A 18 7.45 -2.50 23.08
N ALA A 19 7.29 -1.28 23.60
CA ALA A 19 6.97 -0.11 22.80
C ALA A 19 8.09 0.24 21.82
N ALA A 20 9.35 0.12 22.23
CA ALA A 20 10.49 0.36 21.34
C ALA A 20 10.59 -0.70 20.23
N ALA A 21 10.22 -1.95 20.52
CA ALA A 21 10.13 -3.01 19.51
C ALA A 21 9.02 -2.73 18.49
N GLU A 22 7.84 -2.30 18.95
CA GLU A 22 6.72 -1.89 18.08
C GLU A 22 7.14 -0.74 17.16
N GLU A 23 7.79 0.30 17.69
CA GLU A 23 8.28 1.43 16.88
C GLU A 23 9.36 1.02 15.87
N LEU A 24 10.30 0.16 16.26
CA LEU A 24 11.33 -0.36 15.36
C LEU A 24 10.72 -1.16 14.20
N LEU A 25 9.77 -2.03 14.50
CA LEU A 25 9.05 -2.82 13.52
C LEU A 25 8.21 -1.92 12.59
N ALA A 26 7.43 -0.99 13.15
CA ALA A 26 6.62 -0.04 12.39
C ALA A 26 7.48 0.83 11.45
N ARG A 27 8.66 1.29 11.91
CA ARG A 27 9.62 2.02 11.07
C ARG A 27 10.20 1.16 9.95
N ALA A 28 10.44 -0.12 10.20
CA ALA A 28 10.90 -1.03 9.16
C ALA A 28 9.82 -1.24 8.08
N GLY A 29 8.54 -1.26 8.47
CA GLY A 29 7.39 -1.24 7.56
C GLY A 29 7.32 -2.42 6.58
N ARG A 30 8.06 -3.50 6.86
CA ARG A 30 8.08 -4.72 6.04
C ARG A 30 7.28 -5.80 6.71
N ASP A 31 6.36 -6.40 5.97
CA ASP A 31 5.56 -7.53 6.44
C ASP A 31 6.44 -8.69 6.93
N GLY A 32 6.01 -9.32 8.01
CA GLY A 32 6.73 -10.43 8.62
C GLY A 32 8.06 -10.04 9.26
N SER A 33 8.39 -8.73 9.36
CA SER A 33 9.53 -8.29 10.14
C SER A 33 9.38 -8.76 11.58
N PHE A 34 10.49 -9.27 12.13
CA PHE A 34 10.52 -9.78 13.49
C PHE A 34 11.80 -9.38 14.20
N LEU A 35 11.72 -9.37 15.52
CA LEU A 35 12.87 -9.30 16.41
C LEU A 35 12.59 -10.09 17.69
N VAL A 36 13.64 -10.49 18.39
CA VAL A 36 13.57 -11.14 19.69
C VAL A 36 14.12 -10.18 20.74
N ARG A 37 13.49 -10.12 21.90
CA ARG A 37 13.95 -9.32 23.04
C ARG A 37 13.81 -10.08 24.36
N ASP A 38 14.42 -9.56 25.42
CA ASP A 38 14.16 -10.09 26.77
C ASP A 38 12.72 -9.73 27.20
N SER A 39 12.08 -10.64 27.93
CA SER A 39 10.69 -10.48 28.38
C SER A 39 10.62 -9.54 29.59
N GLU A 40 9.81 -8.49 29.49
CA GLU A 40 9.56 -7.56 30.60
C GLU A 40 8.67 -8.18 31.69
N SER A 41 7.88 -9.20 31.35
CA SER A 41 6.93 -9.82 32.28
C SER A 41 7.45 -11.09 32.95
N VAL A 42 8.44 -11.77 32.35
CA VAL A 42 8.96 -13.05 32.84
C VAL A 42 10.48 -13.02 32.81
N ASN A 43 11.09 -12.97 33.99
CA ASN A 43 12.54 -12.96 34.12
C ASN A 43 13.18 -14.21 33.49
N GLY A 44 14.23 -14.01 32.70
CA GLY A 44 14.94 -15.09 31.99
C GLY A 44 14.23 -15.65 30.76
N ALA A 45 13.07 -15.10 30.37
CA ALA A 45 12.36 -15.49 29.16
C ALA A 45 12.59 -14.49 28.00
N TYR A 46 12.32 -14.95 26.78
CA TYR A 46 12.37 -14.14 25.57
C TYR A 46 10.97 -13.81 25.07
N ALA A 47 10.81 -12.66 24.43
CA ALA A 47 9.63 -12.28 23.68
C ALA A 47 9.97 -12.16 22.19
N LEU A 48 9.20 -12.85 21.34
CA LEU A 48 9.21 -12.65 19.89
C LEU A 48 8.21 -11.55 19.54
N CYS A 49 8.69 -10.51 18.87
CA CYS A 49 7.87 -9.41 18.35
C CYS A 49 7.81 -9.53 16.83
N VAL A 50 6.59 -9.53 16.26
CA VAL A 50 6.35 -9.65 14.82
C VAL A 50 5.42 -8.50 14.41
N LEU A 51 5.68 -7.89 13.25
CA LEU A 51 4.75 -6.95 12.63
C LEU A 51 3.79 -7.71 11.70
N PRO A 52 2.51 -7.85 12.06
CA PRO A 52 1.55 -8.53 11.20
C PRO A 52 1.09 -7.63 10.06
N TRP A 53 0.68 -8.25 8.95
CA TRP A 53 0.13 -7.58 7.76
C TRP A 53 -0.94 -6.53 8.08
N THR A 54 -1.83 -6.83 9.04
CA THR A 54 -2.95 -5.97 9.43
C THR A 54 -2.52 -4.69 10.14
N GLU A 55 -1.33 -4.66 10.75
CA GLU A 55 -0.76 -3.42 11.32
C GLU A 55 -0.19 -2.52 10.20
N ILE A 56 0.31 -3.12 9.11
CA ILE A 56 0.81 -2.38 7.94
C ILE A 56 -0.35 -1.91 7.05
N PHE A 57 -1.36 -2.76 6.86
CA PHE A 57 -2.53 -2.52 6.04
C PHE A 57 -3.83 -2.77 6.83
N PRO A 58 -4.31 -1.78 7.59
CA PRO A 58 -5.48 -1.93 8.44
C PRO A 58 -6.78 -2.23 7.67
N SER A 59 -6.85 -1.82 6.40
CA SER A 59 -7.99 -2.07 5.54
C SER A 59 -7.58 -2.62 4.16
N ALA A 60 -8.55 -3.22 3.46
CA ALA A 60 -8.35 -3.63 2.07
C ALA A 60 -8.00 -2.45 1.15
N GLN A 61 -8.48 -1.24 1.48
CA GLN A 61 -8.10 -0.02 0.76
C GLN A 61 -6.63 0.33 0.99
N ASP A 62 -6.18 0.33 2.25
CA ASP A 62 -4.77 0.58 2.57
C ASP A 62 -3.86 -0.39 1.83
N MET A 63 -4.21 -1.67 1.85
CA MET A 63 -3.47 -2.70 1.11
C MET A 63 -3.44 -2.41 -0.39
N CYS A 64 -4.61 -2.18 -1.00
CA CYS A 64 -4.74 -1.96 -2.44
C CYS A 64 -3.89 -0.78 -2.92
N GLU A 65 -3.95 0.34 -2.20
CA GLU A 65 -3.33 1.58 -2.62
C GLU A 65 -1.84 1.62 -2.25
N LYS A 66 -1.43 1.10 -1.08
CA LYS A 66 -0.06 1.31 -0.57
C LYS A 66 0.95 0.27 -1.05
N ILE A 67 0.54 -0.99 -1.23
CA ILE A 67 1.49 -2.09 -1.51
C ILE A 67 2.31 -1.87 -2.80
N TRP A 68 1.71 -1.19 -3.78
CA TRP A 68 2.35 -0.83 -5.05
C TRP A 68 2.39 0.69 -5.27
N SER A 69 2.66 1.47 -4.23
CA SER A 69 2.89 2.92 -4.32
C SER A 69 1.82 3.70 -5.08
N ASN A 70 0.55 3.43 -4.81
CA ASN A 70 -0.64 4.01 -5.45
C ASN A 70 -0.83 3.64 -6.93
N SER A 71 -0.25 2.54 -7.40
CA SER A 71 -0.51 2.00 -8.75
C SER A 71 -1.96 1.54 -8.94
N TYR A 72 -2.65 1.23 -7.84
CA TYR A 72 -4.07 0.88 -7.83
C TYR A 72 -4.84 1.86 -6.96
N LYS A 73 -6.10 2.10 -7.33
CA LYS A 73 -7.06 2.87 -6.55
C LYS A 73 -8.18 1.95 -6.07
N TYR A 74 -8.44 1.94 -4.77
CA TYR A 74 -9.51 1.11 -4.22
C TYR A 74 -10.88 1.60 -4.68
N THR A 75 -11.84 0.68 -4.81
CA THR A 75 -13.20 1.01 -5.21
C THR A 75 -14.20 0.19 -4.40
N THR A 76 -15.35 0.79 -4.13
CA THR A 76 -16.51 0.13 -3.51
C THR A 76 -17.46 -0.47 -4.56
N LEU A 77 -17.13 -0.34 -5.85
CA LEU A 77 -17.90 -0.90 -6.94
C LEU A 77 -17.83 -2.43 -6.93
N THR A 78 -18.96 -3.06 -7.22
CA THR A 78 -19.05 -4.51 -7.33
C THR A 78 -18.34 -5.03 -8.59
N LYS A 79 -17.92 -6.30 -8.54
CA LYS A 79 -17.19 -6.96 -9.63
C LYS A 79 -17.93 -6.94 -10.97
N ASP A 80 -19.26 -7.05 -10.93
CA ASP A 80 -20.17 -7.06 -12.08
C ASP A 80 -20.56 -5.67 -12.59
N SER A 81 -20.14 -4.59 -11.90
CA SER A 81 -20.49 -3.21 -12.26
C SER A 81 -19.99 -2.78 -13.64
N GLY A 82 -19.01 -3.48 -14.22
CA GLY A 82 -18.35 -3.09 -15.47
C GLY A 82 -17.54 -1.80 -15.36
N ARG A 83 -17.30 -1.30 -14.13
CA ARG A 83 -16.64 -0.01 -13.87
C ARG A 83 -15.35 -0.13 -13.06
N CYS A 84 -14.87 -1.34 -12.80
CA CYS A 84 -13.59 -1.56 -12.13
C CYS A 84 -12.82 -2.71 -12.76
N MET A 85 -11.50 -2.60 -12.76
CA MET A 85 -10.61 -3.63 -13.26
C MET A 85 -10.57 -4.82 -12.30
N GLN A 86 -10.58 -6.02 -12.84
CA GLN A 86 -10.49 -7.27 -12.11
C GLN A 86 -9.12 -7.90 -12.35
N MET A 87 -8.35 -8.12 -11.29
CA MET A 87 -7.05 -8.81 -11.40
C MET A 87 -7.22 -10.31 -11.67
N TRP A 88 -8.34 -10.89 -11.21
CA TRP A 88 -8.61 -12.32 -11.29
C TRP A 88 -10.01 -12.59 -11.86
N PHE A 89 -10.04 -13.31 -12.98
CA PHE A 89 -11.26 -13.69 -13.70
C PHE A 89 -11.06 -15.02 -14.44
N THR A 90 -12.17 -15.64 -14.81
CA THR A 90 -12.20 -16.88 -15.60
C THR A 90 -12.93 -16.62 -16.92
N GLY A 91 -12.51 -17.28 -18.00
CA GLY A 91 -13.09 -17.10 -19.32
C GLY A 91 -12.62 -15.81 -20.00
N SER A 92 -13.53 -15.13 -20.70
CA SER A 92 -13.23 -13.89 -21.44
C SER A 92 -12.83 -12.75 -20.51
N ASN A 93 -11.84 -11.94 -20.93
CA ASN A 93 -11.32 -10.83 -20.14
C ASN A 93 -12.38 -9.70 -19.95
N PRO A 94 -12.88 -9.47 -18.72
CA PRO A 94 -13.89 -8.43 -18.46
C PRO A 94 -13.32 -7.01 -18.55
N ASN A 95 -12.00 -6.85 -18.39
CA ASN A 95 -11.33 -5.55 -18.33
C ASN A 95 -11.31 -4.82 -19.66
N LYS A 96 -11.56 -5.52 -20.79
CA LYS A 96 -11.65 -4.89 -22.11
C LYS A 96 -12.76 -3.84 -22.13
N LYS A 97 -13.96 -4.19 -21.66
CA LYS A 97 -15.11 -3.27 -21.61
C LYS A 97 -14.91 -2.15 -20.59
N VAL A 98 -14.23 -2.44 -19.48
CA VAL A 98 -13.90 -1.45 -18.45
C VAL A 98 -12.94 -0.39 -19.03
N ALA A 99 -11.91 -0.82 -19.76
CA ALA A 99 -10.98 0.09 -20.43
C ALA A 99 -11.69 0.97 -21.46
N GLU A 100 -12.51 0.36 -22.33
CA GLU A 100 -13.31 1.07 -23.34
C GLU A 100 -14.20 2.14 -22.70
N TYR A 101 -14.87 1.83 -21.58
CA TYR A 101 -15.69 2.80 -20.84
C TYR A 101 -14.91 4.05 -20.42
N TYR A 102 -13.71 3.88 -19.85
CA TYR A 102 -12.90 5.00 -19.36
C TYR A 102 -12.22 5.79 -20.50
N LEU A 103 -11.83 5.12 -21.58
CA LEU A 103 -11.26 5.79 -22.77
C LEU A 103 -12.31 6.68 -23.45
N ASN A 104 -13.53 6.18 -23.65
CA ASN A 104 -14.61 6.95 -24.27
C ASN A 104 -15.03 8.15 -23.40
N GLY A 105 -15.02 7.96 -22.08
CA GLY A 105 -15.24 9.06 -21.14
C GLY A 105 -14.15 10.15 -21.24
N ALA A 106 -12.88 9.75 -21.35
CA ALA A 106 -11.77 10.69 -21.50
C ALA A 106 -11.81 11.47 -22.82
N GLU A 107 -12.16 10.83 -23.94
CA GLU A 107 -12.35 11.52 -25.24
C GLU A 107 -13.44 12.58 -25.16
N THR A 108 -14.57 12.26 -24.52
CA THR A 108 -15.69 13.19 -24.38
C THR A 108 -15.28 14.44 -23.60
N VAL A 109 -14.52 14.28 -22.50
CA VAL A 109 -13.99 15.39 -21.71
C VAL A 109 -12.97 16.20 -22.50
N ALA A 110 -12.04 15.54 -23.20
CA ALA A 110 -11.03 16.23 -24.00
C ALA A 110 -11.66 17.10 -25.10
N ILE A 111 -12.63 16.58 -25.85
CA ILE A 111 -13.37 17.33 -26.88
C ILE A 111 -14.09 18.52 -26.26
N ALA A 112 -14.80 18.33 -25.15
CA ALA A 112 -15.52 19.41 -24.47
C ALA A 112 -14.58 20.53 -24.01
N THR A 113 -13.42 20.19 -23.44
CA THR A 113 -12.41 21.16 -23.02
C THR A 113 -11.78 21.89 -24.21
N GLY A 114 -11.47 21.18 -25.31
CA GLY A 114 -10.93 21.78 -26.53
C GLY A 114 -11.90 22.78 -27.14
N LEU A 115 -13.18 22.42 -27.23
CA LEU A 115 -14.23 23.32 -27.73
C LEU A 115 -14.38 24.56 -26.84
N HIS A 116 -14.31 24.39 -25.51
CA HIS A 116 -14.34 25.52 -24.56
C HIS A 116 -13.18 26.49 -24.78
N VAL A 117 -11.94 25.99 -24.94
CA VAL A 117 -10.77 26.83 -25.19
C VAL A 117 -10.91 27.56 -26.53
N ILE A 118 -11.38 26.89 -27.58
CA ILE A 118 -11.60 27.49 -28.91
C ILE A 118 -12.63 28.63 -28.81
N VAL A 119 -13.77 28.38 -28.15
CA VAL A 119 -14.81 29.40 -27.95
C VAL A 119 -14.27 30.60 -27.15
N LEU A 120 -13.47 30.35 -26.10
CA LEU A 120 -12.84 31.41 -25.31
C LEU A 120 -11.87 32.24 -26.16
N LEU A 121 -11.03 31.59 -26.97
CA LEU A 121 -10.12 32.27 -27.90
C LEU A 121 -10.88 33.11 -28.94
N MET A 122 -12.00 32.60 -29.46
CA MET A 122 -12.85 33.36 -30.38
C MET A 122 -13.49 34.58 -29.73
N MET A 123 -13.85 34.53 -28.45
CA MET A 123 -14.38 35.70 -27.72
C MET A 123 -13.31 36.75 -27.40
N LEU A 124 -12.04 36.37 -27.31
CA LEU A 124 -10.92 37.29 -27.05
C LEU A 124 -10.36 37.97 -28.31
N LEU A 125 -10.81 37.53 -29.49
CA LEU A 125 -10.41 38.05 -30.80
C LEU A 125 -11.41 39.09 -31.38
N HIS A 126 -12.45 39.45 -30.62
CA HIS A 126 -13.40 40.52 -30.93
C HIS A 126 -13.30 41.62 -29.88
#